data_AF-A0A814UMN7-F1
#
_entry.id   AF-A0A814UMN7-F1
#
_cell.length_a   1.000
_cell.length_b   1.000
_cell.length_c   1.000
_cell.angle_alpha   90.00
_cell.angle_beta   90.00
_cell.angle_gamma   90.00
#
_symmetry.space_group_name_H-M   'P 1'
#
loop_
_entity.id
_entity.type
_entity.pdbx_description
1 polymer ?
#
loop_
_entity_poly.entity_id
_entity_poly.type
_entity_poly.pdbx_seq_one_letter_code
_entity_poly.pdbx_strand_id
1 'polypeptide(L)'
;MYVGLSVSLKLSRSRLLDNPAFLQLFEIIFQSNLLNITKQIINQLDRDNTFIKLILSIIVFSTINYISKAQSTSINLLTIKQILNIQDIYVELVWIYLIYRYDYYPVVKCFSNVIRVIFISNEDIHQAQQIEICINMVDSLTQQTEQTLNIIN
;
A
#
# COMPACT_ATOMS: atom_id res chain seq x y z
N MET A 1 3.15 -1.75 0.21
CA MET A 1 2.28 -0.55 0.14
C MET A 1 2.56 0.35 -1.07
N TYR A 2 3.71 1.04 -1.13
CA TYR A 2 4.02 2.07 -2.14
C TYR A 2 3.93 1.59 -3.61
N VAL A 3 4.48 0.41 -3.89
CA VAL A 3 4.48 -0.15 -5.26
C VAL A 3 3.06 -0.45 -5.73
N GLY A 4 2.22 -1.09 -4.92
CA GLY A 4 0.83 -1.41 -5.27
C GLY A 4 -0.04 -0.17 -5.52
N LEU A 5 0.11 0.85 -4.68
CA LEU A 5 -0.64 2.12 -4.81
C LEU A 5 -0.20 2.90 -6.06
N SER A 6 1.10 2.95 -6.35
CA SER A 6 1.62 3.60 -7.56
C SER A 6 1.22 2.88 -8.85
N VAL A 7 1.15 1.54 -8.85
CA VAL A 7 0.66 0.73 -9.98
C VAL A 7 -0.83 0.94 -10.19
N SER A 8 -1.64 0.93 -9.13
CA SER A 8 -3.08 1.20 -9.19
C SER A 8 -3.37 2.58 -9.79
N LEU A 9 -2.61 3.60 -9.37
CA LEU A 9 -2.71 4.95 -9.92
C LEU A 9 -2.30 5.02 -11.39
N LYS A 10 -1.27 4.30 -11.82
CA LYS A 10 -0.88 4.24 -13.24
C LYS A 10 -1.95 3.55 -14.09
N LEU A 11 -2.52 2.44 -13.61
CA LEU A 11 -3.61 1.71 -14.27
C LEU A 11 -4.88 2.56 -14.41
N SER A 12 -5.19 3.39 -13.42
CA SER A 12 -6.30 4.34 -13.50
C SER A 12 -6.08 5.41 -14.58
N ARG A 13 -4.84 5.90 -14.71
CA ARG A 13 -4.49 6.95 -15.68
C ARG A 13 -4.50 6.48 -17.12
N SER A 14 -4.10 5.23 -17.35
CA SER A 14 -4.11 4.63 -18.68
C SER A 14 -5.52 4.20 -19.14
N ARG A 15 -6.55 4.34 -18.29
CA ARG A 15 -7.92 3.85 -18.52
C ARG A 15 -7.98 2.35 -18.82
N LEU A 16 -6.94 1.59 -18.46
CA LEU A 16 -6.91 0.14 -18.67
C LEU A 16 -7.98 -0.56 -17.83
N LEU A 17 -8.33 0.01 -16.68
CA LEU A 17 -9.40 -0.50 -15.82
C LEU A 17 -10.81 -0.23 -16.34
N ASP A 18 -10.96 0.60 -17.37
CA ASP A 18 -12.23 0.80 -18.07
C ASP A 18 -12.41 -0.23 -19.21
N ASN A 19 -11.35 -0.98 -19.55
CA ASN A 19 -11.40 -2.00 -20.59
C ASN A 19 -11.83 -3.37 -20.00
N PRO A 20 -12.97 -3.93 -20.43
CA PRO A 20 -13.49 -5.19 -19.89
C PRO A 20 -12.57 -6.39 -20.16
N ALA A 21 -11.86 -6.41 -21.30
CA ALA A 21 -10.92 -7.48 -21.62
C ALA A 21 -9.69 -7.43 -20.70
N PHE A 22 -9.22 -6.23 -20.37
CA PHE A 22 -8.13 -6.05 -19.40
C PHE A 22 -8.58 -6.47 -17.99
N LEU A 23 -9.79 -6.11 -17.57
CA LEU A 23 -10.33 -6.51 -16.27
C LEU A 23 -10.46 -8.03 -16.13
N GLN A 24 -10.95 -8.72 -17.16
CA GLN A 24 -11.02 -10.19 -17.14
C GLN A 24 -9.65 -10.84 -17.01
N LEU A 25 -8.66 -10.39 -17.80
CA LEU A 25 -7.30 -10.90 -17.70
C LEU A 25 -6.67 -10.59 -16.34
N PHE A 26 -6.92 -9.39 -15.81
CA PHE A 26 -6.41 -8.99 -14.51
C PHE A 26 -7.02 -9.82 -13.37
N GLU A 27 -8.32 -10.11 -13.45
CA GLU A 27 -9.02 -10.96 -12.47
C GLU A 27 -8.50 -12.41 -12.49
N ILE A 28 -8.20 -12.94 -13.69
CA ILE A 28 -7.61 -14.28 -13.85
C ILE A 28 -6.20 -14.33 -13.25
N ILE A 29 -5.38 -13.28 -13.45
CA ILE A 29 -3.98 -13.28 -13.02
C ILE A 29 -3.82 -12.96 -11.52
N PHE A 30 -4.58 -11.99 -11.01
CA PHE A 30 -4.38 -11.41 -9.67
C PHE A 30 -5.49 -11.76 -8.68
N GLN A 31 -6.48 -12.57 -9.06
CA GLN A 31 -7.68 -12.89 -8.29
C GLN A 31 -8.64 -11.70 -8.09
N SER A 32 -9.92 -12.00 -7.88
CA SER A 32 -11.01 -11.01 -7.82
C SER A 32 -10.91 -10.02 -6.66
N ASN A 33 -10.33 -10.43 -5.52
CA ASN A 33 -10.13 -9.54 -4.36
C ASN A 33 -9.23 -8.35 -4.69
N LEU A 34 -8.10 -8.60 -5.35
CA LEU A 34 -7.12 -7.57 -5.69
C LEU A 34 -7.69 -6.54 -6.66
N LEU A 35 -8.54 -6.98 -7.59
CA LEU A 35 -9.25 -6.10 -8.52
C LEU A 35 -10.28 -5.20 -7.80
N ASN A 36 -11.02 -5.75 -6.84
CA ASN A 36 -11.96 -4.99 -6.03
C ASN A 36 -11.27 -3.94 -5.17
N ILE A 37 -10.19 -4.32 -4.48
CA ILE A 37 -9.33 -3.40 -3.71
C ILE A 37 -8.80 -2.29 -4.62
N THR A 38 -8.23 -2.64 -5.77
CA THR A 38 -7.69 -1.68 -6.74
C THR A 38 -8.75 -0.65 -7.16
N LYS A 39 -9.97 -1.11 -7.46
CA LYS A 39 -11.10 -0.22 -7.80
C LYS A 39 -11.51 0.66 -6.62
N GLN A 40 -11.55 0.14 -5.40
CA GLN A 40 -11.87 0.93 -4.21
C GLN A 40 -10.84 2.04 -3.96
N ILE A 41 -9.55 1.72 -4.10
CA ILE A 41 -8.44 2.69 -3.97
C ILE A 41 -8.59 3.81 -5.01
N ILE A 42 -8.84 3.45 -6.27
CA ILE A 42 -8.92 4.42 -7.38
C ILE A 42 -10.16 5.31 -7.28
N ASN A 43 -11.30 4.76 -6.86
CA ASN A 43 -12.53 5.53 -6.72
C ASN A 43 -12.47 6.53 -5.56
N GLN A 44 -11.62 6.28 -4.56
CA GLN A 44 -11.47 7.14 -3.39
C GLN A 44 -10.36 8.19 -3.55
N LEU A 45 -9.36 7.93 -4.41
CA LEU A 45 -8.27 8.86 -4.68
C LEU A 45 -8.67 9.95 -5.66
N ASP A 46 -8.40 11.19 -5.26
CA ASP A 46 -8.58 12.35 -6.12
C ASP A 46 -7.61 12.28 -7.32
N ARG A 47 -8.06 12.72 -8.50
CA ARG A 47 -7.28 12.59 -9.75
C ARG A 47 -6.15 13.62 -9.86
N ASP A 48 -6.08 14.56 -8.93
CA ASP A 48 -5.08 15.60 -8.90
C ASP A 48 -3.66 15.03 -8.69
N ASN A 49 -2.83 15.17 -9.72
CA ASN A 49 -1.47 14.61 -9.74
C ASN A 49 -0.57 15.20 -8.65
N THR A 50 -0.72 16.48 -8.32
CA THR A 50 0.09 17.12 -7.28
C THR A 50 -0.27 16.56 -5.92
N PHE A 51 -1.57 16.44 -5.65
CA PHE A 51 -2.07 15.83 -4.42
C PHE A 51 -1.61 14.38 -4.27
N ILE A 52 -1.78 13.55 -5.32
CA ILE A 52 -1.32 12.16 -5.33
C ILE A 52 0.18 12.06 -4.99
N LYS A 53 1.01 12.92 -5.59
CA LYS A 53 2.46 12.93 -5.30
C LYS A 53 2.75 13.24 -3.84
N LEU A 54 2.07 14.24 -3.27
CA LEU A 54 2.25 14.61 -1.87
C LEU A 54 1.80 13.49 -0.92
N ILE A 55 0.68 12.83 -1.20
CA ILE A 55 0.22 11.67 -0.43
C ILE A 55 1.20 10.50 -0.52
N LEU A 56 1.73 10.21 -1.70
CA LEU A 56 2.75 9.19 -1.88
C LEU A 56 4.01 9.51 -1.07
N SER A 57 4.44 10.78 -1.02
CA SER A 57 5.55 11.21 -0.16
C SER A 57 5.26 10.95 1.32
N ILE A 58 4.07 11.29 1.82
CA ILE A 58 3.66 11.01 3.21
C ILE A 58 3.72 9.51 3.51
N ILE A 59 3.23 8.68 2.58
CA ILE A 59 3.24 7.22 2.74
C ILE A 59 4.67 6.67 2.76
N VAL A 60 5.56 7.15 1.89
CA VAL A 60 6.97 6.71 1.84
C VAL A 60 7.68 6.99 3.16
N PHE A 61 7.45 8.16 3.74
CA PHE A 61 8.06 8.56 5.02
C PHE A 61 7.26 8.10 6.25
N SER A 62 6.13 7.41 6.07
CA SER A 62 5.35 6.89 7.19
C SER A 62 6.12 5.82 7.95
N THR A 63 6.11 5.94 9.28
CA THR A 63 6.64 4.97 10.24
C THR A 63 6.12 3.55 10.04
N ILE A 64 4.96 3.36 9.41
CA ILE A 64 4.41 2.04 9.05
C ILE A 64 5.36 1.27 8.12
N ASN A 65 5.96 1.93 7.12
CA ASN A 65 6.95 1.30 6.23
C ASN A 65 8.25 0.96 6.98
N TYR A 66 8.64 1.79 7.96
CA TYR A 66 9.84 1.58 8.77
C TYR A 66 9.68 0.38 9.72
N ILE A 67 8.54 0.26 10.39
CA ILE A 67 8.22 -0.84 11.31
C ILE A 67 8.17 -2.19 10.57
N SER A 68 7.57 -2.23 9.36
CA SER A 68 7.49 -3.46 8.56
C SER A 68 8.86 -4.01 8.12
N LYS A 69 9.89 -3.16 8.05
CA LYS A 69 11.22 -3.51 7.53
C LYS A 69 12.26 -3.75 8.62
N ALA A 70 12.00 -3.32 9.86
CA ALA A 70 12.99 -3.23 10.93
C ALA A 70 13.04 -4.44 11.87
N GLN A 71 12.61 -5.64 11.44
CA GLN A 71 12.66 -6.83 12.30
C GLN A 71 14.09 -7.28 12.68
N SER A 72 15.16 -6.69 12.13
CA SER A 72 16.54 -7.17 12.35
C SER A 72 17.63 -6.12 12.59
N THR A 73 17.34 -4.81 12.65
CA THR A 73 18.38 -3.78 12.83
C THR A 73 18.09 -2.82 13.98
N SER A 74 19.13 -2.43 14.72
CA SER A 74 19.02 -1.46 15.80
C SER A 74 18.51 -0.12 15.26
N ILE A 75 17.35 0.28 15.75
CA ILE A 75 16.63 1.45 15.27
C ILE A 75 17.34 2.71 15.78
N ASN A 76 17.92 3.50 14.89
CA ASN A 76 18.47 4.81 15.24
C ASN A 76 17.34 5.83 15.42
N LEU A 77 17.04 6.19 16.67
CA LEU A 77 16.00 7.16 17.05
C LEU A 77 16.18 8.54 16.40
N LEU A 78 17.43 8.93 16.13
CA LEU A 78 17.77 10.20 15.50
C LEU A 78 17.30 10.24 14.03
N THR A 79 17.39 9.10 13.34
CA THR A 79 16.90 8.91 11.97
C THR A 79 15.37 8.90 11.92
N ILE A 80 14.70 8.30 12.90
CA ILE A 80 13.22 8.35 12.99
C ILE A 80 12.73 9.79 13.15
N LYS A 81 13.35 10.56 14.04
CA LYS A 81 12.96 11.96 14.27
C LYS A 81 13.06 12.79 12.98
N GLN A 82 14.11 12.57 12.19
CA GLN A 82 14.29 13.23 10.90
C GLN A 82 13.21 12.81 9.88
N ILE A 83 12.89 11.51 9.82
CA ILE A 83 11.84 10.99 8.92
C ILE A 83 10.47 11.56 9.29
N LEU A 84 10.13 11.62 10.58
CA LEU A 84 8.88 12.22 11.06
C LEU A 84 8.79 13.70 10.71
N ASN A 85 9.87 14.46 10.91
CA ASN A 85 9.89 15.88 10.51
C ASN A 85 9.65 16.05 8.99
N ILE A 86 10.23 15.18 8.16
CA ILE A 86 9.99 15.22 6.71
C ILE A 86 8.52 14.90 6.40
N GLN A 87 7.95 13.90 7.06
CA GLN A 87 6.54 13.54 6.92
C GLN A 87 5.63 14.72 7.32
N ASP A 88 5.91 15.38 8.43
CA ASP A 88 5.13 16.53 8.92
C ASP A 88 5.14 17.68 7.92
N ILE A 89 6.29 17.99 7.32
CA ILE A 89 6.40 19.01 6.25
C ILE A 89 5.50 18.64 5.07
N TYR A 90 5.46 17.38 4.64
CA TYR A 90 4.58 16.96 3.55
C TYR A 90 3.10 17.03 3.94
N VAL A 91 2.74 16.69 5.18
CA VAL A 91 1.36 16.81 5.69
C VAL A 91 0.92 18.28 5.68
N GLU A 92 1.78 19.19 6.12
CA GLU A 92 1.51 20.63 6.10
C GLU A 92 1.35 21.15 4.67
N LEU A 93 2.24 20.76 3.75
CA LEU A 93 2.14 21.10 2.33
C LEU A 93 0.83 20.62 1.71
N VAL A 94 0.36 19.41 2.05
CA VAL A 94 -0.94 18.91 1.59
C VAL A 94 -2.07 19.79 2.09
N TRP A 95 -2.06 20.15 3.37
CA TRP A 95 -3.09 21.00 3.96
C TRP A 95 -3.16 22.37 3.29
N ILE A 96 -2.02 23.04 3.14
CA ILE A 96 -1.93 24.34 2.48
C ILE A 96 -2.40 24.23 1.03
N TYR A 97 -1.93 23.22 0.31
CA TYR A 97 -2.28 22.99 -1.08
C TYR A 97 -3.79 22.78 -1.26
N LEU A 98 -4.40 21.94 -0.42
CA LEU A 98 -5.81 21.63 -0.51
C LEU A 98 -6.69 22.82 -0.12
N ILE A 99 -6.35 23.55 0.96
CA ILE A 99 -7.08 24.75 1.39
C ILE A 99 -7.00 25.85 0.31
N TYR A 100 -5.85 25.98 -0.35
CA TYR A 100 -5.69 26.98 -1.40
C TYR A 100 -6.45 26.64 -2.68
N ARG A 101 -6.58 25.34 -2.99
CA ARG A 101 -7.17 24.86 -4.24
C ARG A 101 -8.66 24.54 -4.14
N TYR A 102 -9.16 24.21 -2.95
CA TYR A 102 -10.53 23.78 -2.71
C TYR A 102 -11.11 24.44 -1.45
N ASP A 103 -12.43 24.57 -1.39
CA ASP A 103 -13.12 24.98 -0.16
C ASP A 103 -12.90 23.95 0.97
N TYR A 104 -13.01 24.41 2.22
CA TYR A 104 -12.73 23.63 3.43
C TYR A 104 -13.41 22.25 3.47
N TYR A 105 -14.67 22.15 3.04
CA TYR A 105 -15.44 20.90 3.08
C TYR A 105 -14.88 19.81 2.12
N PRO A 106 -14.65 20.10 0.82
CA PRO A 106 -13.93 19.21 -0.07
C PRO A 106 -12.57 18.72 0.47
N VAL A 107 -11.81 19.59 1.12
CA VAL A 107 -10.49 19.25 1.69
C VAL A 107 -10.61 18.15 2.73
N VAL A 108 -11.52 18.30 3.70
CA VAL A 108 -11.73 17.31 4.76
C VAL A 108 -12.17 15.97 4.18
N LYS A 109 -13.06 16.00 3.17
CA LYS A 109 -13.52 14.78 2.48
C LYS A 109 -12.37 14.08 1.76
N CYS A 110 -11.52 14.84 1.07
CA CYS A 110 -10.36 14.32 0.36
C CYS A 110 -9.35 13.68 1.33
N PHE A 111 -9.07 14.34 2.46
CA PHE A 111 -8.20 13.82 3.50
C PHE A 111 -8.76 12.52 4.13
N SER A 112 -10.06 12.48 4.39
CA SER A 112 -10.73 11.28 4.92
C SER A 112 -10.62 10.10 3.97
N ASN A 113 -10.77 10.32 2.67
CA ASN A 113 -10.59 9.29 1.66
C ASN A 113 -9.16 8.75 1.61
N VAL A 114 -8.15 9.64 1.73
CA VAL A 114 -6.76 9.20 1.80
C VAL A 114 -6.51 8.31 3.02
N ILE A 115 -7.04 8.70 4.18
CA ILE A 115 -6.93 7.89 5.40
C ILE A 115 -7.56 6.52 5.20
N ARG A 116 -8.76 6.45 4.59
CA ARG A 116 -9.42 5.17 4.25
C ARG A 116 -8.56 4.31 3.33
N VAL A 117 -7.98 4.89 2.29
CA VAL A 117 -7.07 4.19 1.37
C VAL A 117 -5.85 3.63 2.09
N ILE A 118 -5.28 4.38 3.04
CA ILE A 118 -4.16 3.91 3.88
C ILE A 118 -4.59 2.71 4.73
N PHE A 119 -5.77 2.76 5.36
CA PHE A 119 -6.28 1.65 6.16
C PHE A 119 -6.54 0.39 5.33
N ILE A 120 -7.22 0.52 4.19
CA ILE A 120 -7.47 -0.60 3.26
C ILE A 120 -6.13 -1.21 2.82
N SER A 121 -5.17 -0.38 2.42
CA SER A 121 -3.85 -0.85 2.00
C SER A 121 -3.07 -1.55 3.11
N ASN A 122 -3.25 -1.14 4.37
CA ASN A 122 -2.62 -1.79 5.52
C ASN A 122 -3.25 -3.15 5.83
N GLU A 123 -4.57 -3.24 5.74
CA GLU A 123 -5.31 -4.50 5.89
C GLU A 123 -4.85 -5.53 4.86
N ASP A 124 -4.68 -5.11 3.59
CA ASP A 124 -4.18 -5.98 2.52
C ASP A 124 -2.76 -6.49 2.79
N ILE A 125 -1.88 -5.63 3.30
CA ILE A 125 -0.51 -6.02 3.64
C ILE A 125 -0.51 -7.03 4.77
N HIS A 126 -1.33 -6.81 5.79
CA HIS A 126 -1.46 -7.74 6.90
C HIS A 126 -1.99 -9.10 6.44
N GLN A 127 -2.99 -9.13 5.56
CA GLN A 127 -3.49 -10.39 4.96
C GLN A 127 -2.41 -11.07 4.11
N ALA A 128 -1.66 -10.33 3.29
CA ALA A 128 -0.57 -10.87 2.49
C ALA A 128 0.55 -11.47 3.37
N GLN A 129 0.91 -10.82 4.47
CA GLN A 129 1.88 -11.33 5.44
C GLN A 129 1.40 -12.63 6.11
N GLN A 130 0.12 -12.75 6.44
CA GLN A 130 -0.43 -14.00 6.97
C GLN A 130 -0.34 -15.15 5.97
N ILE A 131 -0.63 -14.89 4.69
CA ILE A 131 -0.50 -15.89 3.63
C ILE A 131 0.96 -16.33 3.45
N GLU A 132 1.91 -15.39 3.46
CA GLU A 132 3.34 -15.67 3.37
C GLU A 132 3.83 -16.55 4.53
N ILE A 133 3.36 -16.29 5.77
CA ILE A 133 3.65 -17.14 6.93
C ILE A 133 3.11 -18.56 6.73
N CYS A 134 1.89 -18.70 6.20
CA CYS A 134 1.31 -20.01 5.90
C CYS A 134 2.11 -20.77 4.83
N ILE A 135 2.53 -20.11 3.75
CA ILE A 135 3.35 -20.73 2.69
C ILE A 135 4.69 -21.21 3.27
N ASN A 136 5.38 -20.35 4.02
CA ASN A 136 6.64 -20.70 4.66
C ASN A 136 6.49 -21.88 5.64
N MET A 137 5.34 -21.97 6.33
CA MET A 137 5.05 -23.10 7.22
C MET A 137 4.84 -24.39 6.43
N VAL A 138 4.10 -24.34 5.32
CA VAL A 138 3.91 -25.50 4.43
C VAL A 138 5.23 -25.95 3.82
N ASP A 139 6.06 -25.02 3.33
CA ASP A 139 7.38 -25.32 2.78
C ASP A 139 8.32 -25.91 3.84
N SER A 140 8.25 -25.43 5.09
CA SER A 140 9.02 -26.02 6.17
C SER A 140 8.57 -27.44 6.52
N LEU A 141 7.26 -27.72 6.43
CA LEU A 141 6.69 -29.05 6.70
C LEU A 141 7.04 -30.04 5.58
N THR A 142 6.95 -29.64 4.31
CA THR A 142 7.35 -30.46 3.17
C THR A 142 8.85 -30.79 3.24
N GLN A 143 9.68 -29.80 3.56
CA GLN A 143 11.12 -30.00 3.71
C GLN A 143 11.46 -30.94 4.89
N GLN A 144 10.74 -30.85 6.01
CA GLN A 144 10.88 -31.79 7.14
C GLN A 144 10.41 -33.21 6.78
N THR A 145 9.32 -33.36 6.02
CA THR A 145 8.83 -34.68 5.60
C THR A 145 9.78 -35.34 4.61
N GLU A 146 10.34 -34.59 3.65
CA GLU A 146 11.37 -35.08 2.74
C GLU A 146 12.63 -35.53 3.48
N GLN A 147 13.09 -34.76 4.47
CA GLN A 147 14.24 -35.15 5.30
C GLN A 147 13.97 -36.42 6.10
N THR A 148 12.76 -36.57 6.65
CA THR A 148 12.41 -37.74 7.45
C THR A 148 12.28 -39.00 6.58
N LEU A 149 11.73 -38.88 5.36
CA LEU A 149 11.61 -40.00 4.42
C LEU A 149 12.97 -40.44 3.85
N ASN A 150 13.90 -39.50 3.62
CA ASN A 150 15.26 -39.83 3.16
C ASN A 150 16.16 -40.47 4.23
N ILE A 151 15.82 -40.36 5.52
CA ILE A 151 16.54 -41.01 6.63
C ILE A 151 16.06 -42.47 6.82
N ILE A 152 14.87 -42.81 6.33
CA ILE A 152 14.23 -44.13 6.51
C ILE A 152 14.59 -45.11 5.37
N ASN A 153 15.18 -44.62 4.26
CA ASN A 153 15.77 -45.43 3.19
C ASN A 153 17.28 -45.62 3.38
#